data_AF-A0A8S4R6F5-F1
#
_entry.id   AF-A0A8S4R6F5-F1
#
_cell.length_a   1.000
_cell.length_b   1.000
_cell.length_c   1.000
_cell.angle_alpha   90.00
_cell.angle_beta   90.00
_cell.angle_gamma   90.00
#
_symmetry.space_group_name_H-M   'P 1'
#
loop_
_entity.id
_entity.type
_entity.pdbx_description
1 polymer ?
#
loop_
_entity_poly.entity_id
_entity_poly.type
_entity_poly.pdbx_seq_one_letter_code
_entity_poly.pdbx_strand_id
1 'polypeptide(L)'
;MFVIQIKPSLNSAVIVISNGIYYIFKALTSYLMKKHCERWVNATIIYWNYGSGSIFYFWPLYFATIQYGAIFAVIFFALNAIVEYCMFLITFQCLIEAVKYEWRWIKPWCISAIILVFAITEVVVVRDDFSENSFVFYMGLSSLAEILIIFWAYPLSRFLDDITFHFGVTPTRLRRWSFRLLPIFYLYKVYMMLHKFYIFSDTYNIFNYLHTSRYAPTCISVLFAVGALYAFYYNVIKEKKGFCQLFKPVPEWGPKDYRLRQLRKQFLYREYIVSQAPRDLSRYLIEKSDLGSYKLDVPYADRRRSTVCDAKKVKENEL
;
A
#
# COMPACT_ATOMS: atom_id res chain seq x y z
N MET A 1 3.72 13.14 -27.59
CA MET A 1 3.58 12.16 -26.50
C MET A 1 2.82 12.86 -25.39
N PHE A 2 1.53 12.56 -25.18
CA PHE A 2 0.77 13.20 -24.11
C PHE A 2 1.37 12.75 -22.77
N VAL A 3 2.00 13.67 -22.04
CA VAL A 3 2.40 13.41 -20.66
C VAL A 3 1.10 13.36 -19.86
N ILE A 4 0.58 12.16 -19.65
CA ILE A 4 -0.58 11.96 -18.78
C ILE A 4 -0.16 12.44 -17.40
N GLN A 5 -0.75 13.54 -16.94
CA GLN A 5 -0.49 14.06 -15.61
C GLN A 5 -1.13 13.10 -14.61
N ILE A 6 -0.29 12.23 -14.02
CA ILE A 6 -0.74 11.27 -13.01
C ILE A 6 -1.30 12.06 -11.83
N LYS A 7 -2.55 11.78 -11.47
CA LYS A 7 -3.22 12.30 -10.26
C LYS A 7 -3.38 11.14 -9.27
N PRO A 8 -2.38 10.87 -8.40
CA PRO A 8 -2.36 9.68 -7.54
C PRO A 8 -3.59 9.56 -6.63
N SER A 9 -4.11 10.68 -6.11
CA SER A 9 -5.33 10.67 -5.29
C SER A 9 -6.54 10.17 -6.06
N LEU A 10 -6.83 10.77 -7.22
CA LEU A 10 -7.94 10.37 -8.08
C LEU A 10 -7.76 8.93 -8.59
N ASN A 11 -6.57 8.61 -9.11
CA ASN A 11 -6.29 7.28 -9.65
C ASN A 11 -6.44 6.21 -8.57
N SER A 12 -5.94 6.46 -7.35
CA SER A 12 -6.11 5.54 -6.23
C SER A 12 -7.58 5.34 -5.85
N ALA A 13 -8.38 6.41 -5.83
CA ALA A 13 -9.81 6.32 -5.54
C ALA A 13 -10.56 5.50 -6.59
N VAL A 14 -10.30 5.75 -7.87
CA VAL A 14 -10.90 4.99 -8.99
C VAL A 14 -10.52 3.51 -8.89
N ILE A 15 -9.25 3.19 -8.64
CA ILE A 15 -8.79 1.79 -8.50
C ILE A 15 -9.49 1.11 -7.32
N VAL A 16 -9.54 1.75 -6.14
CA VAL A 16 -10.15 1.16 -4.95
C VAL A 16 -11.66 0.98 -5.11
N ILE A 17 -12.36 1.97 -5.67
CA ILE A 17 -13.80 1.89 -5.94
C ILE A 17 -14.09 0.80 -6.96
N SER A 18 -13.34 0.75 -8.07
CA SER A 18 -13.52 -0.26 -9.12
C SER A 18 -13.28 -1.67 -8.58
N ASN A 19 -12.22 -1.87 -7.79
CA ASN A 19 -11.97 -3.14 -7.11
C ASN A 19 -13.10 -3.49 -6.13
N GLY A 20 -13.58 -2.52 -5.35
CA GLY A 20 -14.71 -2.73 -4.44
C GLY A 20 -15.97 -3.21 -5.15
N ILE A 21 -16.34 -2.54 -6.24
CA ILE A 21 -17.48 -2.91 -7.10
C ILE A 21 -17.27 -4.32 -7.66
N TYR A 22 -16.09 -4.61 -8.21
CA TYR A 22 -15.75 -5.93 -8.76
C TYR A 22 -15.91 -7.04 -7.72
N TYR A 23 -15.38 -6.88 -6.51
CA TYR A 23 -15.48 -7.90 -5.46
C TYR A 23 -16.91 -8.07 -4.93
N ILE A 24 -17.73 -7.01 -4.90
CA ILE A 24 -19.16 -7.12 -4.56
C ILE A 24 -19.88 -7.98 -5.60
N PHE A 25 -19.70 -7.69 -6.90
CA PHE A 25 -20.31 -8.48 -7.97
C PHE A 25 -19.79 -9.92 -7.99
N LYS A 26 -18.48 -10.12 -7.80
CA LYS A 26 -17.88 -11.46 -7.69
C LYS A 26 -18.47 -12.25 -6.52
N ALA A 27 -18.66 -11.62 -5.36
CA ALA A 27 -19.25 -12.27 -4.19
C ALA A 27 -20.72 -12.64 -4.44
N LEU A 28 -21.51 -11.72 -5.00
CA LEU A 28 -22.93 -11.95 -5.30
C LEU A 28 -23.13 -13.07 -6.32
N THR A 29 -22.37 -13.04 -7.42
CA THR A 29 -22.42 -14.07 -8.47
C THR A 29 -21.97 -15.42 -7.94
N SER A 30 -20.88 -15.47 -7.18
CA SER A 30 -20.40 -16.71 -6.54
C SER A 30 -21.42 -17.28 -5.56
N TYR A 31 -22.11 -16.42 -4.80
CA TYR A 31 -23.18 -16.85 -3.88
C TYR A 31 -24.36 -17.47 -4.63
N LEU A 32 -24.87 -16.81 -5.68
CA LEU A 32 -25.99 -17.31 -6.47
C LEU A 32 -25.65 -18.64 -7.15
N MET A 33 -24.45 -18.74 -7.72
CA MET A 33 -23.95 -19.96 -8.34
C MET A 33 -23.87 -21.12 -7.34
N LYS A 34 -23.31 -20.89 -6.14
CA LYS A 34 -23.25 -21.92 -5.08
C LYS A 34 -24.64 -22.36 -4.65
N LYS A 35 -25.56 -21.42 -4.43
CA LYS A 35 -26.95 -21.71 -4.07
C LYS A 35 -27.67 -22.55 -5.14
N HIS A 36 -27.36 -22.33 -6.42
CA HIS A 36 -27.85 -23.17 -7.49
C HIS A 36 -27.29 -24.60 -7.40
N CYS A 37 -25.98 -24.73 -7.19
CA CYS A 37 -25.34 -26.04 -7.03
C CYS A 37 -25.88 -26.81 -5.81
N GLU A 38 -26.12 -26.14 -4.67
CA GLU A 38 -26.73 -26.76 -3.48
C GLU A 38 -28.11 -27.36 -3.78
N ARG A 39 -28.95 -26.61 -4.50
CA ARG A 39 -30.28 -27.06 -4.91
C ARG A 39 -30.22 -28.21 -5.91
N TRP A 40 -29.20 -28.23 -6.76
CA TRP A 40 -29.05 -29.27 -7.78
C TRP A 40 -28.53 -30.58 -7.19
N VAL A 41 -27.54 -30.51 -6.28
CA VAL A 41 -26.96 -31.68 -5.61
C VAL A 41 -27.84 -32.18 -4.45
N ASN A 42 -28.82 -31.39 -4.00
CA ASN A 42 -29.62 -31.65 -2.79
C ASN A 42 -28.77 -31.88 -1.54
N ALA A 43 -27.62 -31.19 -1.46
CA ALA A 43 -26.70 -31.25 -0.34
C ALA A 43 -26.29 -29.85 0.09
N THR A 44 -26.14 -29.64 1.39
CA THR A 44 -25.62 -28.39 1.93
C THR A 44 -24.14 -28.28 1.60
N ILE A 45 -23.77 -27.26 0.82
CA ILE A 45 -22.37 -26.98 0.53
C ILE A 45 -21.87 -26.12 1.68
N ILE A 46 -21.01 -26.68 2.52
CA ILE A 46 -20.45 -25.97 3.68
C ILE A 46 -19.73 -24.72 3.17
N TYR A 47 -20.30 -23.56 3.51
CA TYR A 47 -19.88 -22.24 3.02
C TYR A 47 -18.40 -21.91 3.30
N TRP A 48 -17.73 -22.59 4.22
CA TRP A 48 -16.36 -22.28 4.66
C TRP A 48 -15.26 -22.56 3.62
N ASN A 49 -15.53 -23.30 2.55
CA ASN A 49 -14.61 -23.47 1.41
C ASN A 49 -14.65 -22.26 0.46
N TYR A 50 -14.35 -21.05 0.96
CA TYR A 50 -14.11 -19.84 0.18
C TYR A 50 -12.64 -19.73 -0.32
N GLY A 51 -11.96 -20.87 -0.50
CA GLY A 51 -10.62 -20.92 -1.08
C GLY A 51 -10.62 -20.81 -2.61
N SER A 52 -9.42 -20.64 -3.17
CA SER A 52 -9.11 -20.71 -4.61
C SER A 52 -9.72 -21.95 -5.28
N GLY A 53 -9.74 -23.07 -4.56
CA GLY A 53 -10.35 -24.34 -4.98
C GLY A 53 -11.83 -24.24 -5.41
N SER A 54 -12.61 -23.31 -4.83
CA SER A 54 -14.03 -23.15 -5.18
C SER A 54 -14.28 -22.82 -6.65
N ILE A 55 -13.29 -22.19 -7.31
CA ILE A 55 -13.31 -21.86 -8.73
C ILE A 55 -13.28 -23.13 -9.60
N PHE A 56 -12.55 -24.15 -9.16
CA PHE A 56 -12.35 -25.38 -9.92
C PHE A 56 -13.43 -26.44 -9.71
N TYR A 57 -14.22 -26.35 -8.65
CA TYR A 57 -15.28 -27.33 -8.36
C TYR A 57 -16.68 -26.81 -8.70
N PHE A 58 -17.08 -25.66 -8.15
CA PHE A 58 -18.48 -25.23 -8.23
C PHE A 58 -18.82 -24.55 -9.55
N TRP A 59 -17.90 -23.79 -10.14
CA TRP A 59 -18.16 -23.14 -11.43
C TRP A 59 -18.31 -24.15 -12.58
N PRO A 60 -17.44 -25.17 -12.73
CA PRO A 60 -17.66 -26.21 -13.72
C PRO A 60 -18.96 -26.99 -13.49
N LEU A 61 -19.30 -27.29 -12.23
CA LEU A 61 -20.56 -27.94 -11.88
C LEU A 61 -21.77 -27.11 -12.32
N TYR A 62 -21.73 -25.79 -12.07
CA TYR A 62 -22.75 -24.87 -12.53
C TYR A 62 -22.85 -24.80 -14.06
N PHE A 63 -21.73 -24.74 -14.77
CA PHE A 63 -21.77 -24.71 -16.23
C PHE A 63 -22.30 -26.02 -16.81
N ALA A 64 -22.06 -27.16 -16.18
CA ALA A 64 -22.60 -28.45 -16.62
C ALA A 64 -24.13 -28.50 -16.63
N THR A 65 -24.82 -27.66 -15.84
CA THR A 65 -26.29 -27.61 -15.83
C THR A 65 -26.90 -26.74 -16.93
N ILE A 66 -26.07 -25.99 -17.67
CA ILE A 66 -26.52 -25.00 -18.66
C ILE A 66 -26.31 -25.54 -20.08
N GLN A 67 -27.27 -25.30 -20.97
CA GLN A 67 -27.10 -25.59 -22.40
C GLN A 67 -25.94 -24.75 -22.97
N TYR A 68 -24.99 -25.39 -23.63
CA TYR A 68 -23.70 -24.81 -24.06
C TYR A 68 -22.74 -24.44 -22.92
N GLY A 69 -22.86 -25.07 -21.76
CA GLY A 69 -21.98 -24.89 -20.61
C GLY A 69 -20.48 -24.94 -20.91
N ALA A 70 -20.05 -25.78 -21.85
CA ALA A 70 -18.66 -25.88 -22.28
C ALA A 70 -18.09 -24.53 -22.81
N ILE A 71 -18.89 -23.78 -23.57
CA ILE A 71 -18.47 -22.46 -24.09
C ILE A 71 -18.31 -21.47 -22.93
N PHE A 72 -19.26 -21.46 -22.00
CA PHE A 72 -19.20 -20.61 -20.81
C PHE A 72 -18.00 -20.94 -19.92
N ALA A 73 -17.68 -22.23 -19.75
CA ALA A 73 -16.50 -22.67 -19.00
C ALA A 73 -15.21 -22.16 -19.64
N VAL A 74 -15.03 -22.34 -20.96
CA VAL A 74 -13.84 -21.87 -21.67
C VAL A 74 -13.68 -20.36 -21.55
N ILE A 75 -14.76 -19.59 -21.78
CA ILE A 75 -14.73 -18.13 -21.65
C ILE A 75 -14.39 -17.72 -20.21
N PHE A 76 -15.01 -18.35 -19.22
CA PHE A 76 -14.78 -18.05 -17.81
C PHE A 76 -13.31 -18.29 -17.42
N PHE A 77 -12.73 -19.43 -17.78
CA PHE A 77 -11.32 -19.71 -17.47
C PHE A 77 -10.37 -18.81 -18.27
N ALA A 78 -10.68 -18.49 -19.53
CA ALA A 78 -9.88 -17.56 -20.32
C ALA A 78 -9.85 -16.15 -19.70
N LEU A 79 -11.00 -15.63 -19.26
CA LEU A 79 -11.08 -14.33 -18.60
C LEU A 79 -10.33 -14.32 -17.27
N ASN A 80 -10.47 -15.37 -16.45
CA ASN A 80 -9.69 -15.47 -15.21
C ASN A 80 -8.19 -15.54 -15.50
N ALA A 81 -7.76 -16.31 -16.51
CA ALA A 81 -6.36 -16.40 -16.91
C ALA A 81 -5.80 -15.04 -17.35
N ILE A 82 -6.57 -14.23 -18.09
CA ILE A 82 -6.17 -12.86 -18.46
C ILE A 82 -5.98 -11.98 -17.22
N VAL A 83 -6.90 -12.05 -16.25
CA VAL A 83 -6.81 -11.27 -15.00
C VAL A 83 -5.57 -11.67 -14.20
N GLU A 84 -5.34 -12.97 -14.00
CA GLU A 84 -4.17 -13.50 -13.30
C GLU A 84 -2.86 -13.12 -14.03
N TYR A 85 -2.84 -13.21 -15.36
CA TYR A 85 -1.69 -12.82 -16.17
C TYR A 85 -1.36 -11.32 -16.04
N CYS A 86 -2.37 -10.45 -16.06
CA CYS A 86 -2.19 -9.02 -15.82
C CYS A 86 -1.63 -8.73 -14.42
N MET A 87 -2.14 -9.39 -13.39
CA MET A 87 -1.62 -9.25 -12.02
C MET A 87 -0.17 -9.72 -11.93
N PHE A 88 0.15 -10.86 -12.53
CA PHE A 88 1.51 -11.39 -12.61
C PHE A 88 2.47 -10.42 -13.31
N LEU A 89 2.07 -9.86 -14.46
CA LEU A 89 2.91 -8.89 -15.18
C LEU A 89 3.22 -7.66 -14.33
N ILE A 90 2.22 -7.12 -13.62
CA ILE A 90 2.40 -5.94 -12.77
C ILE A 90 3.34 -6.26 -11.60
N THR A 91 3.14 -7.38 -10.91
CA THR A 91 3.98 -7.75 -9.77
C THR A 91 5.41 -8.06 -10.20
N PHE A 92 5.58 -8.75 -11.33
CA PHE A 92 6.88 -9.05 -11.92
C PHE A 92 7.64 -7.79 -12.32
N GLN A 93 6.94 -6.83 -12.95
CA GLN A 93 7.51 -5.54 -13.32
C GLN A 93 7.95 -4.73 -12.08
N CYS A 94 7.12 -4.72 -11.02
CA CYS A 94 7.47 -4.07 -9.75
C CYS A 94 8.73 -4.68 -9.12
N LEU A 95 8.84 -6.01 -9.14
CA LEU A 95 10.01 -6.71 -8.59
C LEU A 95 11.29 -6.40 -9.40
N ILE A 96 11.22 -6.42 -10.73
CA ILE A 96 12.35 -6.08 -11.59
C ILE A 96 12.82 -4.65 -11.36
N GLU A 97 11.89 -3.68 -11.32
CA GLU A 97 12.26 -2.28 -11.08
C GLU A 97 12.81 -2.06 -9.67
N ALA A 98 12.31 -2.77 -8.65
CA ALA A 98 12.87 -2.71 -7.30
C ALA A 98 14.32 -3.21 -7.25
N VAL A 99 14.60 -4.38 -7.84
CA VAL A 99 15.96 -4.96 -7.90
C VAL A 99 16.90 -4.08 -8.72
N LYS A 100 16.45 -3.57 -9.86
CA LYS A 100 17.23 -2.68 -10.73
C LYS A 100 17.53 -1.34 -10.07
N TYR A 101 16.61 -0.82 -9.26
CA TYR A 101 16.83 0.44 -8.54
C TYR A 101 17.97 0.32 -7.52
N GLU A 102 18.02 -0.81 -6.81
CA GLU A 102 19.06 -1.11 -5.83
C GLU A 102 20.38 -1.52 -6.51
N TRP A 103 20.33 -2.42 -7.49
CA TRP A 103 21.48 -2.93 -8.24
C TRP A 103 21.46 -2.47 -9.69
N ARG A 104 21.80 -1.19 -9.90
CA ARG A 104 21.76 -0.52 -11.21
C ARG A 104 22.61 -1.18 -12.31
N TRP A 105 23.58 -2.01 -11.95
CA TRP A 105 24.45 -2.72 -12.88
C TRP A 105 23.81 -4.00 -13.45
N ILE A 106 22.78 -4.53 -12.80
CA ILE A 106 22.10 -5.76 -13.26
C ILE A 106 21.13 -5.41 -14.37
N LYS A 107 21.24 -6.12 -15.51
CA LYS A 107 20.31 -5.97 -16.62
C LYS A 107 18.94 -6.60 -16.29
N PRO A 108 17.81 -6.02 -16.74
CA PRO A 108 16.47 -6.54 -16.43
C PRO A 108 16.23 -8.01 -16.81
N TRP A 109 16.81 -8.46 -17.92
CA TRP A 109 16.67 -9.84 -18.38
C TRP A 109 17.39 -10.84 -17.47
N CYS A 110 18.51 -10.45 -16.83
CA CYS A 110 19.19 -11.31 -15.86
C CYS A 110 18.31 -11.53 -14.63
N ILE A 111 17.67 -10.46 -14.14
CA ILE A 111 16.73 -10.52 -13.02
C ILE A 111 15.56 -11.44 -13.38
N SER A 112 15.02 -11.28 -14.59
CA SER A 112 13.92 -12.10 -15.10
C SER A 112 14.29 -13.59 -15.15
N ALA A 113 15.49 -13.92 -15.63
CA ALA A 113 15.99 -15.29 -15.69
C ALA A 113 16.16 -15.91 -14.29
N ILE A 114 16.70 -15.14 -13.33
CA ILE A 114 16.85 -15.59 -11.94
C ILE A 114 15.47 -15.89 -11.33
N ILE A 115 14.50 -14.98 -11.49
CA ILE A 115 13.14 -15.17 -10.97
C ILE A 115 12.50 -16.42 -11.61
N LEU A 116 12.67 -16.62 -12.91
CA LEU A 116 12.13 -17.78 -13.61
C LEU A 116 12.73 -19.10 -13.06
N VAL A 117 14.03 -19.14 -12.81
CA VAL A 117 14.70 -20.31 -12.22
C VAL A 117 14.14 -20.59 -10.82
N PHE A 118 13.95 -19.55 -10.00
CA PHE A 118 13.31 -19.71 -8.69
C PHE A 118 11.88 -20.23 -8.80
N ALA A 119 11.07 -19.70 -9.72
CA ALA A 119 9.70 -20.14 -9.92
C ALA A 119 9.62 -21.60 -10.39
N ILE A 120 10.49 -22.03 -11.31
CA ILE A 120 10.57 -23.43 -11.74
C ILE A 120 10.99 -24.32 -10.58
N THR A 121 11.96 -23.87 -9.78
CA THR A 121 12.44 -24.62 -8.60
C THR A 121 11.31 -24.81 -7.59
N GLU A 122 10.51 -23.77 -7.32
CA GLU A 122 9.34 -23.87 -6.44
C GLU A 122 8.34 -24.90 -6.97
N VAL A 123 7.97 -24.85 -8.25
CA VAL A 123 7.02 -25.81 -8.84
C VAL A 123 7.52 -27.26 -8.79
N VAL A 124 8.82 -27.48 -9.02
CA VAL A 124 9.41 -28.83 -9.07
C VAL A 124 9.62 -29.40 -7.66
N VAL A 125 10.02 -28.57 -6.70
CA VAL A 125 10.44 -29.00 -5.36
C VAL A 125 9.30 -28.93 -4.35
N VAL A 126 8.44 -27.91 -4.42
CA VAL A 126 7.40 -27.59 -3.44
C VAL A 126 6.04 -27.97 -4.03
N ARG A 127 5.69 -29.26 -3.93
CA ARG A 127 4.51 -29.86 -4.57
C ARG A 127 3.14 -29.55 -3.90
N ASP A 128 3.02 -28.61 -2.97
CA ASP A 128 1.85 -28.50 -2.07
C ASP A 128 1.17 -27.11 -1.99
N ASP A 129 -0.10 -27.13 -1.55
CA ASP A 129 -0.96 -26.01 -1.07
C ASP A 129 -0.31 -25.12 0.03
N PHE A 130 0.92 -25.48 0.43
CA PHE A 130 1.83 -24.74 1.29
C PHE A 130 2.06 -23.29 0.84
N SER A 131 2.11 -23.03 -0.48
CA SER A 131 2.47 -21.70 -1.01
C SER A 131 1.42 -20.62 -0.71
N GLU A 132 0.13 -20.93 -0.80
CA GLU A 132 -0.93 -19.92 -0.72
C GLU A 132 -1.04 -19.29 0.69
N ASN A 133 -1.07 -20.12 1.73
CA ASN A 133 -1.21 -19.64 3.11
C ASN A 133 0.06 -18.91 3.57
N SER A 134 1.25 -19.43 3.25
CA SER A 134 2.51 -18.77 3.55
C SER A 134 2.63 -17.42 2.83
N PHE A 135 2.19 -17.34 1.56
CA PHE A 135 2.12 -16.09 0.82
C PHE A 135 1.24 -15.04 1.50
N VAL A 136 0.07 -15.43 2.01
CA VAL A 136 -0.82 -14.53 2.74
C VAL A 136 -0.15 -13.98 4.01
N PHE A 137 0.57 -14.81 4.77
CA PHE A 137 1.38 -14.35 5.90
C PHE A 137 2.51 -13.40 5.49
N TYR A 138 3.19 -13.72 4.39
CA TYR A 138 4.28 -12.90 3.87
C TYR A 138 3.82 -11.50 3.50
N MET A 139 2.69 -11.40 2.79
CA MET A 139 2.05 -10.14 2.46
C MET A 139 1.59 -9.37 3.71
N GLY A 140 1.03 -10.08 4.69
CA GLY A 140 0.56 -9.48 5.94
C GLY A 140 1.70 -8.85 6.76
N LEU A 141 2.77 -9.60 7.00
CA LEU A 141 3.92 -9.11 7.78
C LEU A 141 4.71 -8.03 7.03
N SER A 142 4.90 -8.17 5.72
CA SER A 142 5.61 -7.16 4.92
C SER A 142 4.86 -5.83 4.89
N SER A 143 3.54 -5.86 4.69
CA SER A 143 2.72 -4.63 4.70
C SER A 143 2.65 -4.00 6.09
N LEU A 144 2.63 -4.80 7.16
CA LEU A 144 2.75 -4.27 8.53
C LEU A 144 4.08 -3.56 8.73
N ALA A 145 5.19 -4.20 8.35
CA ALA A 145 6.53 -3.60 8.48
C ALA A 145 6.63 -2.27 7.73
N GLU A 146 6.15 -2.21 6.49
CA GLU A 146 6.09 -0.99 5.69
C GLU A 146 5.30 0.12 6.41
N ILE A 147 4.12 -0.21 6.95
CA ILE A 147 3.28 0.75 7.65
C ILE A 147 3.93 1.25 8.94
N LEU A 148 4.55 0.37 9.72
CA LEU A 148 5.27 0.80 10.93
C LEU A 148 6.45 1.72 10.56
N ILE A 149 7.20 1.40 9.50
CA ILE A 149 8.32 2.23 9.04
C ILE A 149 7.81 3.61 8.56
N ILE A 150 6.77 3.67 7.72
CA ILE A 150 6.27 4.94 7.17
C ILE A 150 5.59 5.80 8.24
N PHE A 151 4.75 5.21 9.10
CA PHE A 151 3.90 5.98 10.00
C PHE A 151 4.50 6.23 11.38
N TRP A 152 5.38 5.34 11.88
CA TRP A 152 6.07 5.52 13.16
C TRP A 152 7.54 5.93 13.00
N ALA A 153 8.32 5.24 12.16
CA ALA A 153 9.75 5.57 12.03
C ALA A 153 10.01 6.84 11.20
N TYR A 154 9.22 7.10 10.16
CA TYR A 154 9.29 8.31 9.31
C TYR A 154 8.41 9.50 9.77
N PRO A 155 7.95 9.47 11.03
CA PRO A 155 6.71 10.10 11.56
C PRO A 155 5.61 10.56 10.59
N LEU A 156 4.35 10.27 10.95
CA LEU A 156 3.16 10.76 10.22
C LEU A 156 3.15 12.27 9.94
N SER A 157 3.66 13.12 10.84
CA SER A 157 3.70 14.57 10.57
C SER A 157 4.54 14.92 9.34
N ARG A 158 5.70 14.28 9.19
CA ARG A 158 6.59 14.51 8.05
C ARG A 158 6.01 13.96 6.75
N PHE A 159 5.31 12.84 6.83
CA PHE A 159 4.57 12.28 5.70
C PHE A 159 3.45 13.22 5.21
N LEU A 160 2.71 13.85 6.13
CA LEU A 160 1.70 14.85 5.77
C LEU A 160 2.33 16.09 5.12
N ASP A 161 3.52 16.49 5.57
CA ASP A 161 4.26 17.59 4.97
C ASP A 161 4.68 17.24 3.53
N ASP A 162 5.14 16.01 3.29
CA ASP A 162 5.51 15.54 1.94
C ASP A 162 4.31 15.54 0.99
N ILE A 163 3.15 15.05 1.43
CA ILE A 163 1.92 15.08 0.64
C ILE A 163 1.54 16.52 0.31
N THR A 164 1.54 17.40 1.32
CA THR A 164 1.15 18.81 1.13
C THR A 164 2.12 19.54 0.20
N PHE A 165 3.42 19.29 0.35
CA PHE A 165 4.44 19.88 -0.50
C PHE A 165 4.36 19.39 -1.95
N HIS A 166 4.01 18.12 -2.17
CA HIS A 166 3.91 17.55 -3.51
C HIS A 166 2.64 17.99 -4.25
N PHE A 167 1.49 18.03 -3.54
CA PHE A 167 0.20 18.34 -4.15
C PHE A 167 -0.28 19.78 -3.94
N GLY A 168 0.41 20.59 -3.13
CA GLY A 168 -0.01 21.94 -2.76
C GLY A 168 -1.20 21.99 -1.80
N VAL A 169 -1.88 20.86 -1.55
CA VAL A 169 -3.11 20.79 -0.76
C VAL A 169 -2.95 19.85 0.42
N THR A 170 -3.39 20.32 1.58
CA THR A 170 -3.33 19.57 2.83
C THR A 170 -4.37 18.44 2.84
N PRO A 171 -4.04 17.24 3.36
CA PRO A 171 -5.02 16.18 3.52
C PRO A 171 -6.17 16.59 4.45
N THR A 172 -7.38 16.19 4.08
CA THR A 172 -8.59 16.42 4.89
C THR A 172 -8.46 15.83 6.30
N ARG A 173 -9.24 16.34 7.25
CA ARG A 173 -9.24 15.85 8.64
C ARG A 173 -9.53 14.35 8.71
N LEU A 174 -10.50 13.86 7.94
CA LEU A 174 -10.83 12.44 7.86
C LEU A 174 -9.62 11.61 7.43
N ARG A 175 -8.93 12.00 6.35
CA ARG A 175 -7.77 11.28 5.83
C ARG A 175 -6.61 11.25 6.84
N ARG A 176 -6.40 12.34 7.60
CA ARG A 176 -5.42 12.38 8.69
C ARG A 176 -5.76 11.41 9.82
N TRP A 177 -7.04 11.29 10.18
CA TRP A 177 -7.50 10.28 11.14
C TRP A 177 -7.29 8.86 10.61
N SER A 178 -7.63 8.60 9.35
CA SER A 178 -7.39 7.29 8.71
C SER A 178 -5.91 6.89 8.76
N PHE A 179 -5.00 7.82 8.48
CA PHE A 179 -3.56 7.55 8.57
C PHE A 179 -3.08 7.24 9.99
N ARG A 180 -3.69 7.83 11.04
CA ARG A 180 -3.37 7.51 12.44
C ARG A 180 -3.86 6.13 12.85
N LEU A 181 -5.01 5.71 12.32
CA LEU A 181 -5.61 4.42 12.63
C LEU A 181 -5.00 3.27 11.82
N LEU A 182 -4.35 3.56 10.69
CA LEU A 182 -3.82 2.56 9.78
C LEU A 182 -2.84 1.57 10.46
N PRO A 183 -1.86 2.00 11.28
CA PRO A 183 -0.97 1.06 11.97
C PRO A 183 -1.72 0.13 12.93
N ILE A 184 -2.71 0.67 13.66
CA ILE A 184 -3.55 -0.10 14.60
C ILE A 184 -4.37 -1.15 13.85
N PHE A 185 -4.96 -0.76 12.71
CA PHE A 185 -5.72 -1.68 11.87
C PHE A 185 -4.85 -2.82 11.33
N TYR A 186 -3.63 -2.54 10.86
CA TYR A 186 -2.74 -3.59 10.34
C TYR A 186 -2.17 -4.49 11.45
N LEU A 187 -1.90 -3.95 12.64
CA LEU A 187 -1.54 -4.76 13.81
C LEU A 187 -2.67 -5.73 14.16
N TYR A 188 -3.92 -5.24 14.24
CA TYR A 188 -5.08 -6.08 14.50
C TYR A 188 -5.29 -7.12 13.40
N LYS A 189 -5.15 -6.73 12.12
CA LYS A 189 -5.26 -7.65 10.97
C LYS A 189 -4.26 -8.80 11.08
N VAL A 190 -2.99 -8.50 11.32
CA VAL A 190 -1.93 -9.52 11.43
C VAL A 190 -2.15 -10.40 12.67
N TYR A 191 -2.55 -9.80 13.79
CA TYR A 191 -2.95 -10.54 14.99
C TYR A 191 -4.07 -11.55 14.70
N MET A 192 -5.15 -11.11 14.05
CA MET A 192 -6.27 -11.99 13.70
C MET A 192 -5.86 -13.10 12.73
N MET A 193 -4.96 -12.81 11.78
CA MET A 193 -4.41 -13.82 10.87
C MET A 193 -3.60 -14.88 11.62
N LEU A 194 -2.69 -14.46 12.51
CA LEU A 194 -1.88 -15.37 13.32
C LEU A 194 -2.76 -16.20 14.27
N HIS A 195 -3.74 -15.56 14.93
CA HIS A 195 -4.66 -16.22 15.84
C HIS A 195 -5.50 -17.30 15.15
N LYS A 196 -6.09 -16.99 13.98
CA LYS A 196 -6.87 -17.99 13.22
C LYS A 196 -6.01 -19.16 12.76
N PHE A 197 -4.77 -18.90 12.36
CA PHE A 197 -3.86 -19.96 11.95
C PHE A 197 -3.42 -20.85 13.11
N TYR A 198 -3.16 -20.26 14.28
CA TYR A 198 -2.81 -21.03 15.47
C TYR A 198 -3.98 -21.94 15.90
N ILE A 199 -5.21 -21.43 15.94
CA ILE A 199 -6.41 -22.23 16.21
C ILE A 199 -6.57 -23.35 15.17
N PHE A 200 -6.43 -23.05 13.88
CA PHE A 200 -6.59 -24.04 12.83
C PHE A 200 -5.52 -25.14 12.90
N SER A 201 -4.28 -24.76 13.20
CA SER A 201 -3.13 -25.66 13.42
C SER A 201 -3.35 -26.62 14.59
N ASP A 202 -3.95 -26.15 15.68
CA ASP A 202 -4.20 -26.97 16.88
C ASP A 202 -5.41 -27.90 16.72
N THR A 203 -6.41 -27.48 15.93
CA THR A 203 -7.67 -28.23 15.77
C THR A 203 -7.54 -29.39 14.77
N TYR A 204 -6.70 -29.24 13.74
CA TYR A 204 -6.49 -30.26 12.72
C TYR A 204 -5.09 -30.88 12.86
N ASN A 205 -4.97 -31.94 13.65
CA ASN A 205 -3.76 -32.78 13.73
C ASN A 205 -3.30 -33.34 12.37
N ILE A 206 -4.14 -33.28 11.34
CA ILE A 206 -3.84 -33.62 9.94
C ILE A 206 -2.79 -32.67 9.34
N PHE A 207 -2.66 -31.45 9.84
CA PHE A 207 -1.66 -30.46 9.37
C PHE A 207 -0.27 -30.64 9.99
N ASN A 208 -0.03 -31.60 10.89
CA ASN A 208 1.32 -31.90 11.38
C ASN A 208 2.28 -32.34 10.25
N TYR A 209 1.76 -32.76 9.09
CA TYR A 209 2.57 -33.04 7.89
C TYR A 209 3.01 -31.78 7.12
N LEU A 210 2.33 -30.64 7.29
CA LEU A 210 2.68 -29.34 6.66
C LEU A 210 3.55 -28.49 7.61
N HIS A 211 4.58 -29.14 8.17
CA HIS A 211 5.45 -28.64 9.23
C HIS A 211 6.11 -27.28 8.91
N THR A 212 6.24 -26.91 7.64
CA THR A 212 6.91 -25.70 7.18
C THR A 212 6.07 -24.42 7.31
N SER A 213 4.73 -24.48 7.31
CA SER A 213 3.90 -23.23 7.24
C SER A 213 3.88 -22.50 8.58
N ARG A 214 4.01 -23.26 9.67
CA ARG A 214 4.20 -22.74 11.03
C ARG A 214 5.45 -21.86 11.13
N TYR A 215 6.49 -22.12 10.33
CA TYR A 215 7.73 -21.36 10.35
C TYR A 215 7.72 -20.15 9.41
N ALA A 216 6.76 -20.02 8.49
CA ALA A 216 6.67 -18.88 7.57
C ALA A 216 6.77 -17.51 8.28
N PRO A 217 6.00 -17.20 9.34
CA PRO A 217 6.15 -15.93 10.05
C PRO A 217 7.53 -15.77 10.71
N THR A 218 8.13 -16.87 11.19
CA THR A 218 9.47 -16.83 11.80
C THR A 218 10.56 -16.57 10.75
N CYS A 219 10.49 -17.20 9.58
CA CYS A 219 11.47 -17.01 8.50
C CYS A 219 11.52 -15.54 8.03
N ILE A 220 10.36 -14.90 7.87
CA ILE A 220 10.33 -13.47 7.51
C ILE A 220 10.85 -12.58 8.63
N SER A 221 10.46 -12.89 9.87
CA SER A 221 10.96 -12.13 11.02
C SER A 221 12.49 -12.20 11.10
N VAL A 222 13.07 -13.36 10.80
CA VAL A 222 14.53 -13.54 10.67
C VAL A 222 15.09 -12.72 9.51
N LEU A 223 14.48 -12.72 8.33
CA LEU A 223 14.94 -11.89 7.21
C LEU A 223 14.95 -10.38 7.55
N PHE A 224 13.88 -9.89 8.19
CA PHE A 224 13.83 -8.51 8.68
C PHE A 224 14.89 -8.25 9.75
N ALA A 225 15.10 -9.17 10.69
CA ALA A 225 16.12 -9.05 11.72
C ALA A 225 17.53 -9.00 11.11
N VAL A 226 17.84 -9.87 10.14
CA VAL A 226 19.13 -9.87 9.41
C VAL A 226 19.32 -8.55 8.67
N GLY A 227 18.29 -8.06 7.97
CA GLY A 227 18.34 -6.76 7.30
C GLY A 227 18.58 -5.60 8.27
N ALA A 228 17.88 -5.59 9.41
CA ALA A 228 18.06 -4.59 10.46
C ALA A 228 19.46 -4.65 11.10
N LEU A 229 19.97 -5.86 11.38
CA LEU A 229 21.31 -6.08 11.91
C LEU A 229 22.38 -5.62 10.92
N TYR A 230 22.22 -5.92 9.62
CA TYR A 230 23.12 -5.43 8.58
C TYR A 230 23.12 -3.90 8.50
N ALA A 231 21.94 -3.28 8.48
CA ALA A 231 21.80 -1.82 8.47
C ALA A 231 22.45 -1.17 9.71
N PHE A 232 22.27 -1.78 10.88
CA PHE A 232 22.89 -1.37 12.13
C PHE A 232 24.42 -1.50 12.07
N TYR A 233 24.94 -2.67 11.69
CA TYR A 233 26.38 -2.91 11.56
C TYR A 233 27.04 -1.93 10.60
N TYR A 234 26.47 -1.77 9.39
CA TYR A 234 27.05 -0.91 8.37
C TYR A 234 27.05 0.57 8.80
N ASN A 235 25.92 1.08 9.30
CA ASN A 235 25.83 2.52 9.60
C ASN A 235 26.42 2.89 10.96
N VAL A 236 26.19 2.09 12.01
CA VAL A 236 26.60 2.45 13.38
C VAL A 236 28.02 2.00 13.67
N ILE A 237 28.38 0.77 13.31
CA ILE A 237 29.70 0.22 13.64
C ILE A 237 30.75 0.65 12.60
N LYS A 238 30.49 0.37 11.32
CA LYS A 238 31.47 0.63 10.24
C LYS A 238 31.58 2.12 9.91
N GLU A 239 30.46 2.79 9.66
CA GLU A 239 30.42 4.22 9.31
C GLU A 239 30.44 5.16 10.54
N LYS A 240 30.42 4.61 11.76
CA LYS A 240 30.44 5.37 13.03
C LYS A 240 29.34 6.44 13.15
N LYS A 241 28.20 6.23 12.50
CA LYS A 241 27.05 7.14 12.59
C LYS A 241 26.31 6.93 13.90
N GLY A 242 25.74 8.01 14.44
CA GLY A 242 24.90 7.91 15.64
C GLY A 242 23.63 7.08 15.37
N PHE A 243 23.13 6.37 16.39
CA PHE A 243 21.94 5.51 16.29
C PHE A 243 20.72 6.21 15.67
N CYS A 244 20.48 7.47 16.05
CA CYS A 244 19.38 8.27 15.52
C CYS A 244 19.50 8.57 14.01
N GLN A 245 20.68 8.38 13.40
CA GLN A 245 20.86 8.58 11.96
C GLN A 245 20.29 7.41 11.14
N LEU A 246 20.10 6.22 11.72
CA LEU A 246 19.44 5.08 11.06
C LEU A 246 18.01 5.41 10.63
N PHE A 247 17.32 6.23 11.41
CA PHE A 247 15.93 6.64 11.17
C PHE A 247 15.84 7.94 10.36
N LYS A 248 16.98 8.53 9.99
CA LYS A 248 17.00 9.72 9.13
C LYS A 248 17.07 9.27 7.68
N PRO A 249 16.20 9.82 6.81
CA PRO A 249 16.32 9.54 5.38
C PRO A 249 17.68 10.05 4.86
N VAL A 250 18.19 9.38 3.83
CA VAL A 250 19.44 9.77 3.17
C VAL A 250 19.38 11.21 2.62
N PRO A 251 20.50 11.92 2.45
CA PRO A 251 20.50 13.31 1.95
C PRO A 251 19.89 13.50 0.56
N GLU A 252 19.87 12.42 -0.23
CA GLU A 252 19.26 12.37 -1.57
C GLU A 252 17.76 12.06 -1.55
N TRP A 253 17.19 11.80 -0.38
CA TRP A 253 15.77 11.52 -0.22
C TRP A 253 14.92 12.73 -0.61
N GLY A 254 13.93 12.49 -1.47
CA GLY A 254 13.03 13.51 -2.00
C GLY A 254 13.34 13.88 -3.46
N PRO A 255 13.02 15.11 -3.87
CA PRO A 255 13.17 15.55 -5.25
C PRO A 255 14.61 15.44 -5.76
N LYS A 256 14.77 14.97 -7.01
CA LYS A 256 16.07 14.94 -7.70
C LYS A 256 16.60 16.35 -7.94
N ASP A 257 15.71 17.29 -8.27
CA ASP A 257 16.06 18.68 -8.52
C ASP A 257 16.54 19.37 -7.25
N TYR A 258 17.75 19.93 -7.29
CA TYR A 258 18.36 20.59 -6.15
C TYR A 258 17.51 21.75 -5.61
N ARG A 259 16.99 22.61 -6.50
CA ARG A 259 16.13 23.75 -6.12
C ARG A 259 14.88 23.27 -5.39
N LEU A 260 14.22 22.25 -5.91
CA LEU A 260 12.98 21.70 -5.34
C LEU A 260 13.25 21.00 -4.00
N ARG A 261 14.42 20.36 -3.86
CA ARG A 261 14.88 19.78 -2.59
C ARG A 261 15.15 20.85 -1.52
N GLN A 262 15.72 21.99 -1.89
CA GLN A 262 15.92 23.10 -0.96
C GLN A 262 14.58 23.70 -0.50
N LEU A 263 13.63 23.90 -1.42
CA LEU A 263 12.27 24.32 -1.08
C LEU A 263 11.59 23.32 -0.13
N ARG A 264 11.76 22.02 -0.36
CA ARG A 264 11.21 20.98 0.54
C ARG A 264 11.79 21.07 1.95
N LYS A 265 13.11 21.31 2.08
CA LYS A 265 13.78 21.45 3.39
C LYS A 265 13.27 22.67 4.16
N GLN A 266 12.86 23.73 3.47
CA GLN A 266 12.28 24.94 4.07
C GLN A 266 10.81 24.77 4.46
N PHE A 267 10.13 23.74 3.95
CA PHE A 267 8.71 23.54 4.20
C PHE A 267 8.44 22.76 5.50
N LEU A 268 7.77 23.43 6.44
CA LEU A 268 7.22 22.86 7.66
C LEU A 268 5.73 23.23 7.75
N TYR A 269 4.83 22.25 7.64
CA TYR A 269 3.39 22.51 7.59
C TYR A 269 2.86 23.23 8.84
N ARG A 270 3.42 22.93 10.02
CA ARG A 270 2.98 23.52 11.30
C ARG A 270 3.31 25.01 11.41
N GLU A 271 4.33 25.46 10.70
CA GLU A 271 4.84 26.83 10.72
C GLU A 271 4.50 27.58 9.43
N TYR A 272 3.96 26.87 8.43
CA TYR A 272 3.58 27.45 7.16
C TYR A 272 2.29 28.27 7.30
N ILE A 273 2.47 29.55 7.56
CA ILE A 273 1.47 30.60 7.35
C ILE A 273 1.83 31.23 6.00
N VAL A 274 0.91 31.20 5.03
CA VAL A 274 1.15 31.66 3.63
C VAL A 274 1.78 33.05 3.57
N SER A 275 1.45 33.94 4.52
CA SER A 275 2.00 35.29 4.63
C SER A 275 3.41 35.40 5.23
N GLN A 276 3.94 34.34 5.85
CA GLN A 276 5.24 34.30 6.52
C GLN A 276 6.26 33.36 5.85
N ALA A 277 5.82 32.56 4.87
CA ALA A 277 6.72 31.68 4.14
C ALA A 277 7.63 32.43 3.16
N PRO A 278 8.85 31.93 2.88
CA PRO A 278 9.72 32.48 1.85
C PRO A 278 9.00 32.62 0.50
N ARG A 279 9.22 33.73 -0.20
CA ARG A 279 8.49 34.09 -1.44
C ARG A 279 8.54 33.01 -2.52
N ASP A 280 9.66 32.31 -2.63
CA ASP A 280 9.83 31.23 -3.61
C ASP A 280 9.05 29.98 -3.23
N LEU A 281 8.95 29.67 -1.94
CA LEU A 281 8.16 28.55 -1.42
C LEU A 281 6.67 28.82 -1.56
N SER A 282 6.22 30.04 -1.25
CA SER A 282 4.81 30.42 -1.40
C SER A 282 4.37 30.41 -2.86
N ARG A 283 5.19 30.96 -3.78
CA ARG A 283 4.95 30.87 -5.23
C ARG A 283 4.84 29.44 -5.72
N TYR A 284 5.77 28.57 -5.32
CA TYR A 284 5.75 27.16 -5.69
C TYR A 284 4.48 26.45 -5.21
N LEU A 285 4.05 26.70 -3.97
CA LEU A 285 2.85 26.06 -3.41
C LEU A 285 1.57 26.59 -4.05
N ILE A 286 1.49 27.89 -4.35
CA ILE A 286 0.38 28.49 -5.09
C ILE A 286 0.28 27.89 -6.50
N GLU A 287 1.42 27.80 -7.21
CA GLU A 287 1.49 27.15 -8.53
C GLU A 287 1.01 25.70 -8.47
N LYS A 288 1.38 24.96 -7.41
CA LYS A 288 0.93 23.58 -7.22
C LYS A 288 -0.55 23.46 -6.87
N SER A 289 -1.10 24.38 -6.09
CA SER A 289 -2.54 24.39 -5.76
C SER A 289 -3.41 24.84 -6.93
N ASP A 290 -2.89 25.68 -7.82
CA ASP A 290 -3.64 26.27 -8.93
C ASP A 290 -3.78 25.32 -10.15
N LEU A 291 -3.01 24.22 -10.18
CA LEU A 291 -3.09 23.20 -11.23
C LEU A 291 -4.31 22.27 -11.04
N GLY A 292 -5.50 22.83 -11.25
CA GLY A 292 -6.70 22.09 -11.67
C GLY A 292 -7.62 21.56 -10.56
N SER A 293 -8.77 22.24 -10.43
CA SER A 293 -10.04 21.86 -9.79
C SER A 293 -10.20 22.08 -8.28
N TYR A 294 -11.15 22.98 -7.99
CA TYR A 294 -11.79 23.33 -6.71
C TYR A 294 -11.12 24.39 -5.83
N LYS A 295 -11.26 25.65 -6.25
CA LYS A 295 -11.70 26.70 -5.32
C LYS A 295 -13.03 26.25 -4.71
N LEU A 296 -12.97 25.52 -3.60
CA LEU A 296 -14.03 25.65 -2.62
C LEU A 296 -13.71 26.97 -1.94
N ASP A 297 -14.30 28.04 -2.46
CA ASP A 297 -14.45 29.30 -1.74
C ASP A 297 -15.18 28.95 -0.44
N VAL A 298 -14.43 28.58 0.59
CA VAL A 298 -14.85 28.84 1.94
C VAL A 298 -14.57 30.32 2.10
N PRO A 299 -15.58 31.21 2.11
CA PRO A 299 -15.34 32.55 2.57
C PRO A 299 -14.78 32.41 3.98
N TYR A 300 -13.49 32.68 4.14
CA TYR A 300 -13.01 33.09 5.43
C TYR A 300 -13.82 34.33 5.75
N ALA A 301 -14.77 34.21 6.68
CA ALA A 301 -15.44 35.37 7.23
C ALA A 301 -14.35 36.37 7.57
N ASP A 302 -14.44 37.56 6.98
CA ASP A 302 -13.51 38.65 7.25
C ASP A 302 -13.43 38.81 8.76
N ARG A 303 -12.34 38.34 9.37
CA ARG A 303 -11.94 38.82 10.68
C ARG A 303 -11.71 40.30 10.47
N ARG A 304 -12.71 41.11 10.82
CA ARG A 304 -12.63 42.56 11.00
C ARG A 304 -11.24 42.88 11.54
N ARG A 305 -10.37 43.39 10.67
CA ARG A 305 -9.19 44.13 11.09
C ARG A 305 -9.71 45.47 11.62
N SER A 306 -10.08 45.53 12.89
CA SER A 306 -10.05 46.82 13.59
C SER A 306 -8.60 47.10 13.97
N THR A 307 -7.79 47.48 12.99
CA THR A 307 -6.56 48.22 13.24
C THR A 307 -6.87 49.69 12.98
N VAL A 308 -7.63 50.30 13.90
CA VAL A 308 -7.51 51.73 14.16
C VAL A 308 -6.64 51.83 15.40
N CYS A 309 -5.32 51.72 15.20
CA CYS A 309 -4.40 52.36 16.12
C CYS A 309 -4.42 53.84 15.72
N ASP A 310 -5.15 54.65 16.47
CA ASP A 310 -5.02 56.10 16.42
C ASP A 310 -3.59 56.48 16.80
N ALA A 311 -2.74 56.63 15.80
CA ALA A 311 -1.40 57.20 15.93
C ALA A 311 -1.47 58.72 16.10
N LYS A 312 -2.24 59.19 17.10
CA LYS A 312 -2.34 60.62 17.45
C LYS A 312 -2.48 60.93 18.95
N LYS A 313 -2.18 59.99 19.86
CA LYS A 313 -2.10 60.25 21.31
C LYS A 313 -0.88 59.59 21.97
N VAL A 314 0.34 59.96 21.57
CA VAL A 314 1.58 59.71 22.36
C VAL A 314 2.56 60.91 22.27
N LYS A 315 2.06 62.13 22.10
CA LYS A 315 2.86 63.36 22.28
C LYS A 315 2.00 64.42 22.94
N GLU A 316 1.72 64.23 24.21
CA GLU A 316 1.26 65.23 25.18
C GLU A 316 1.18 64.48 26.51
N ASN A 317 2.33 64.30 27.15
CA ASN A 317 2.52 64.05 28.60
C ASN A 317 4.03 64.04 28.91
N GLU A 318 4.76 64.99 28.34
CA GLU A 318 6.05 65.47 28.83
C GLU A 318 5.97 67.00 28.84
N LEU A 319 5.29 67.52 29.87
CA LEU A 319 5.51 68.82 30.51
C LEU A 319 4.82 68.81 31.87
#